data_AF-F2L6U9-F1
#
_entry.id   AF-F2L6U9-F1
#
_cell.length_a   1.000
_cell.length_b   1.000
_cell.length_c   1.000
_cell.angle_alpha   90.00
_cell.angle_beta   90.00
_cell.angle_gamma   90.00
#
_symmetry.space_group_name_H-M   'P 1'
#
loop_
_entity.id
_entity.type
_entity.pdbx_description
1 polymer ?
#
loop_
_entity_poly.entity_id
_entity_poly.type
_entity_poly.pdbx_seq_one_letter_code
_entity_poly.pdbx_strand_id
1 'polypeptide(L)'
;MLLKQLGKVAETKATDNPGPWAARIVLDSITLDPKCDQYLPAPTRGHRLLLAVRVETSDTWGSGLGVPQSSSWSTVGEDGVTEGPTQIGYDCHSGKALPYEMRPAAKYRGEVTLDTANTKGQLILSNLFAWDYPIRA
;
A
#
# COMPACT_ATOMS: atom_id res chain seq x y z
N MET A 1 1.50 -14.78 -6.51
CA MET A 1 1.99 -13.48 -6.01
C MET A 1 3.22 -13.09 -6.82
N LEU A 2 3.29 -11.84 -7.30
CA LEU A 2 4.40 -11.35 -8.12
C LEU A 2 5.29 -10.42 -7.30
N LEU A 3 6.57 -10.76 -7.13
CA LEU A 3 7.55 -9.89 -6.47
C LEU A 3 7.84 -8.66 -7.36
N LYS A 4 7.79 -7.48 -6.76
CA LYS A 4 7.94 -6.19 -7.40
C LYS A 4 9.14 -5.44 -6.82
N GLN A 5 9.71 -4.57 -7.65
CA GLN A 5 10.73 -3.61 -7.23
C GLN A 5 10.06 -2.27 -6.92
N LEU A 6 10.64 -1.49 -6.00
CA LEU A 6 10.22 -0.11 -5.80
C LEU A 6 10.39 0.72 -7.08
N GLY A 7 9.50 1.71 -7.23
CA GLY A 7 9.47 2.60 -8.37
C GLY A 7 9.04 1.94 -9.69
N LYS A 8 8.72 0.63 -9.69
CA LYS A 8 8.18 -0.09 -10.85
C LYS A 8 6.67 -0.26 -10.74
N VAL A 9 6.02 -0.30 -11.90
CA VAL A 9 4.56 -0.41 -12.00
C VAL A 9 4.09 -1.82 -11.59
N ALA A 10 3.11 -1.86 -10.69
CA ALA A 10 2.23 -3.00 -10.45
C ALA A 10 0.88 -2.70 -11.12
N GLU A 11 0.50 -3.51 -12.12
CA GLU A 11 -0.74 -3.32 -12.89
C GLU A 11 -1.81 -4.33 -12.45
N THR A 12 -2.97 -3.86 -11.98
CA THR A 12 -4.14 -4.72 -11.77
C THR A 12 -4.94 -4.83 -13.06
N LYS A 13 -5.22 -6.06 -13.50
CA LYS A 13 -6.17 -6.29 -14.60
C LYS A 13 -7.60 -6.20 -14.04
N ALA A 14 -8.51 -5.54 -14.76
CA ALA A 14 -9.93 -5.62 -14.44
C ALA A 14 -10.41 -7.06 -14.69
N THR A 15 -11.18 -7.63 -13.76
CA THR A 15 -11.61 -9.04 -13.82
C THR A 15 -12.61 -9.33 -14.94
N ASP A 16 -13.23 -8.29 -15.51
CA ASP A 16 -14.46 -8.47 -16.30
C ASP A 16 -14.34 -7.94 -17.75
N ASN A 17 -13.14 -7.53 -18.21
CA ASN A 17 -12.97 -7.09 -19.59
C ASN A 17 -11.52 -7.26 -20.08
N PRO A 18 -11.26 -7.74 -21.32
CA PRO A 18 -9.90 -7.89 -21.86
C PRO A 18 -9.19 -6.56 -22.21
N GLY A 19 -9.76 -5.41 -21.82
CA GLY A 19 -9.25 -4.05 -22.05
C GLY A 19 -8.29 -3.53 -20.95
N PRO A 20 -7.73 -2.32 -21.10
CA PRO A 20 -6.55 -1.85 -20.37
C PRO A 20 -6.79 -1.81 -18.86
N TRP A 21 -5.75 -2.10 -18.08
CA TRP A 21 -5.62 -2.00 -16.61
C TRP A 21 -6.64 -1.09 -15.90
N ALA A 22 -7.13 -1.53 -14.74
CA ALA A 22 -8.05 -0.75 -13.91
C ALA A 22 -7.31 0.35 -13.14
N ALA A 23 -6.21 -0.03 -12.49
CA ALA A 23 -5.28 0.90 -11.88
C ALA A 23 -3.83 0.44 -12.03
N ARG A 24 -2.94 1.42 -12.07
CA ARG A 24 -1.50 1.26 -11.96
C ARG A 24 -1.06 1.79 -10.61
N ILE A 25 -0.38 0.94 -9.87
CA ILE A 25 0.11 1.26 -8.53
C ILE A 25 1.63 1.20 -8.59
N VAL A 26 2.29 2.26 -8.15
CA VAL A 26 3.74 2.28 -7.97
C VAL A 26 4.02 2.56 -6.50
N LEU A 27 4.73 1.64 -5.86
CA LEU A 27 5.27 1.83 -4.53
C LEU A 27 6.66 2.45 -4.68
N ASP A 28 6.81 3.72 -4.29
CA ASP A 28 8.06 4.46 -4.43
C ASP A 28 9.01 4.16 -3.27
N SER A 29 8.49 4.00 -2.05
CA SER A 29 9.29 3.67 -0.87
C SER A 29 8.49 2.94 0.21
N ILE A 30 9.21 2.16 1.01
CA ILE A 30 8.73 1.54 2.26
C ILE A 30 9.66 2.04 3.37
N THR A 31 9.13 2.78 4.34
CA THR A 31 9.89 3.29 5.47
C THR A 31 9.44 2.59 6.74
N LEU A 32 10.37 1.94 7.44
CA LEU A 32 10.16 1.39 8.77
C LEU A 32 10.34 2.48 9.83
N ASP A 33 9.42 2.52 10.79
CA ASP A 33 9.38 3.45 11.92
C ASP A 33 9.61 4.91 11.49
N PRO A 34 8.77 5.44 10.57
CA PRO A 34 8.84 6.83 10.15
C PRO A 34 8.62 7.77 11.33
N LYS A 35 9.12 9.00 11.21
CA LYS A 35 8.59 10.11 12.01
C LYS A 35 7.20 10.45 11.49
N CYS A 36 6.21 10.49 12.38
CA CYS A 36 4.83 10.85 12.06
C CYS A 36 4.42 12.16 12.74
N ASP A 37 3.24 12.67 12.38
CA ASP A 37 2.62 13.84 13.00
C ASP A 37 2.55 13.69 14.53
N GLN A 38 2.76 14.82 15.22
CA GLN A 38 2.60 14.92 16.66
C GLN A 38 1.16 14.50 17.00
N TYR A 39 0.98 13.63 18.00
CA TYR A 39 -0.31 13.04 18.43
C TYR A 39 -0.76 11.74 17.76
N LEU A 40 0.01 11.17 16.84
CA LEU A 40 -0.30 9.83 16.35
C LEU A 40 -0.06 8.77 17.45
N PRO A 41 -1.02 7.87 17.73
CA PRO A 41 -0.81 6.79 18.68
C PRO A 41 0.36 5.89 18.29
N ALA A 42 0.95 5.26 19.31
CA ALA A 42 1.95 4.22 19.12
C ALA A 42 1.39 3.09 18.23
N PRO A 43 2.24 2.42 17.43
CA PRO A 43 1.82 1.30 16.60
C PRO A 43 1.30 0.14 17.46
N THR A 44 0.15 -0.40 17.07
CA THR A 44 -0.55 -1.50 17.75
C THR A 44 0.22 -2.82 17.72
N ARG A 45 1.16 -2.96 16.78
CA ARG A 45 1.99 -4.15 16.61
C ARG A 45 3.48 -3.91 16.87
N GLY A 46 3.84 -2.75 17.42
CA GLY A 46 5.23 -2.42 17.78
C GLY A 46 6.00 -1.63 16.72
N HIS A 47 5.76 -1.87 15.42
CA HIS A 47 6.38 -1.11 14.33
C HIS A 47 5.35 -0.49 13.39
N ARG A 48 5.79 0.55 12.67
CA ARG A 48 5.00 1.24 11.66
C ARG A 48 5.71 1.24 10.31
N LEU A 49 4.97 0.97 9.25
CA LEU A 49 5.42 1.16 7.87
C LEU A 49 4.71 2.37 7.27
N LEU A 50 5.48 3.21 6.57
CA LEU A 50 4.96 4.25 5.69
C LEU A 50 5.25 3.89 4.25
N LEU A 51 4.18 3.79 3.45
CA LEU A 51 4.24 3.46 2.05
C LEU A 51 4.02 4.73 1.24
N ALA A 52 5.00 5.16 0.45
CA ALA A 52 4.78 6.24 -0.52
C ALA A 52 4.28 5.62 -1.82
N VAL A 53 3.06 5.97 -2.22
CA VAL A 53 2.35 5.32 -3.33
C VAL A 53 1.94 6.35 -4.39
N ARG A 54 2.12 5.97 -5.66
CA ARG A 54 1.47 6.62 -6.80
C ARG A 54 0.41 5.70 -7.37
N VAL A 55 -0.75 6.25 -7.67
CA VAL A 55 -1.84 5.53 -8.31
C VAL A 55 -2.28 6.27 -9.56
N GLU A 56 -2.42 5.57 -10.66
CA GLU A 56 -3.06 6.06 -11.87
C GLU A 56 -4.29 5.19 -12.13
N THR A 57 -5.45 5.81 -12.30
CA THR A 57 -6.72 5.14 -12.62
C THR A 57 -7.02 5.26 -14.10
N SER A 58 -7.61 4.23 -14.69
CA SER A 58 -8.05 4.29 -16.09
C SER A 58 -9.42 4.96 -16.23
N ASP A 59 -9.85 5.19 -17.47
CA ASP A 59 -11.16 5.75 -17.79
C ASP A 59 -12.31 4.82 -17.36
N THR A 60 -12.03 3.53 -17.20
CA THR A 60 -12.99 2.51 -16.77
C THR A 60 -12.97 2.26 -15.26
N TRP A 61 -12.26 3.09 -14.49
CA TRP A 61 -12.22 2.97 -13.03
C TRP A 61 -13.62 3.16 -12.43
N GLY A 62 -14.16 2.11 -11.80
CA GLY A 62 -15.42 2.15 -11.07
C GLY A 62 -15.22 2.31 -9.56
N SER A 63 -16.23 2.86 -8.87
CA SER A 63 -16.25 3.04 -7.41
C SER A 63 -16.14 1.74 -6.59
N GLY A 64 -16.32 0.57 -7.21
CA GLY A 64 -16.12 -0.74 -6.59
C GLY A 64 -14.68 -1.27 -6.66
N LEU A 65 -13.78 -0.59 -7.37
CA LEU A 65 -12.36 -0.96 -7.42
C LEU A 65 -11.66 -0.35 -6.20
N GLY A 66 -11.13 -1.20 -5.32
CA GLY A 66 -10.55 -0.78 -4.06
C GLY A 66 -9.35 0.16 -4.26
N VAL A 67 -9.41 1.34 -3.65
CA VAL A 67 -8.23 2.17 -3.40
C VAL A 67 -7.27 1.36 -2.52
N PRO A 68 -5.94 1.38 -2.76
CA PRO A 68 -4.96 0.65 -1.94
C PRO A 68 -4.80 1.27 -0.54
N GLN A 69 -5.88 1.29 0.22
CA GLN A 69 -5.99 1.70 1.62
C GLN A 69 -5.29 0.69 2.52
N SER A 70 -5.07 1.04 3.79
CA SER A 70 -4.41 0.16 4.77
C SER A 70 -4.99 -1.26 4.81
N SER A 71 -6.31 -1.40 4.64
CA SER A 71 -7.02 -2.68 4.57
C SER A 71 -6.67 -3.57 3.38
N SER A 72 -6.03 -3.03 2.35
CA SER A 72 -5.60 -3.77 1.15
C SER A 72 -4.23 -4.44 1.31
N TRP A 73 -3.52 -4.11 2.40
CA TRP A 73 -2.14 -4.54 2.60
C TRP A 73 -2.02 -5.56 3.74
N SER A 74 -1.09 -6.48 3.58
CA SER A 74 -0.66 -7.41 4.62
C SER A 74 0.87 -7.47 4.66
N THR A 75 1.42 -7.96 5.76
CA THR A 75 2.86 -8.23 5.89
C THR A 75 3.11 -9.70 6.15
N VAL A 76 4.18 -10.25 5.61
CA VAL A 76 4.65 -11.61 5.93
C VAL A 76 6.01 -11.51 6.56
N GLY A 77 6.15 -12.01 7.79
CA GLY A 77 7.42 -12.04 8.50
C GLY A 77 8.41 -13.02 7.88
N GLU A 78 9.66 -12.98 8.33
CA GLU A 78 10.67 -13.98 7.92
C GLU A 78 10.35 -15.41 8.35
N ASP A 79 9.49 -15.56 9.37
CA ASP A 79 8.93 -16.84 9.80
C ASP A 79 7.86 -17.38 8.84
N GLY A 80 7.50 -16.61 7.80
CA GLY A 80 6.46 -16.96 6.84
C GLY A 80 5.04 -16.71 7.35
N VAL A 81 4.87 -16.14 8.55
CA VAL A 81 3.54 -15.85 9.11
C VAL A 81 2.98 -14.58 8.48
N THR A 82 1.78 -14.68 7.93
CA THR A 82 1.04 -13.54 7.36
C THR A 82 0.28 -12.81 8.45
N GLU A 83 0.55 -11.52 8.61
CA GLU A 83 -0.26 -10.62 9.38
C GLU A 83 -1.29 -9.92 8.49
N GLY A 84 -2.55 -10.07 8.84
CA GLY A 84 -3.64 -9.38 8.15
C GLY A 84 -3.57 -7.85 8.31
N PRO A 85 -4.34 -7.11 7.51
CA PRO A 85 -4.36 -5.65 7.54
C PRO A 85 -4.64 -5.12 8.94
N THR A 86 -3.93 -4.07 9.33
CA THR A 86 -4.22 -3.35 10.57
C THR A 86 -5.32 -2.34 10.31
N GLN A 87 -6.37 -2.34 11.13
CA GLN A 87 -7.37 -1.26 11.16
C GLN A 87 -6.76 -0.02 11.81
N ILE A 88 -5.80 0.61 11.15
CA ILE A 88 -5.32 1.92 11.55
C ILE A 88 -6.28 2.94 10.97
N GLY A 89 -6.96 3.68 11.84
CA GLY A 89 -7.79 4.81 11.46
C GLY A 89 -7.04 6.14 11.31
N TYR A 90 -5.71 6.14 11.42
CA TYR A 90 -4.91 7.36 11.46
C TYR A 90 -3.69 7.30 10.52
N ASP A 91 -3.60 8.24 9.60
CA ASP A 91 -2.44 8.38 8.72
C ASP A 91 -1.24 8.98 9.45
N CYS A 92 -0.03 8.50 9.12
CA CYS A 92 1.23 9.02 9.65
C CYS A 92 1.41 10.52 9.38
N HIS A 93 1.01 10.95 8.18
CA HIS A 93 0.92 12.35 7.79
C HIS A 93 -0.44 12.61 7.16
N SER A 94 -1.36 13.18 7.94
CA SER A 94 -2.75 13.41 7.50
C SER A 94 -2.85 14.21 6.20
N GLY A 95 -1.99 15.21 6.02
CA GLY A 95 -1.93 16.04 4.80
C GLY A 95 -1.36 15.35 3.56
N LYS A 96 -0.90 14.10 3.66
CA LYS A 96 -0.35 13.31 2.55
C LYS A 96 -1.10 11.99 2.32
N ALA A 97 -2.16 11.72 3.07
CA ALA A 97 -2.96 10.52 2.93
C ALA A 97 -3.50 10.37 1.49
N LEU A 98 -3.59 9.13 1.01
CA LEU A 98 -4.35 8.87 -0.21
C LEU A 98 -5.85 9.17 0.01
N PRO A 99 -6.55 9.71 -1.00
CA PRO A 99 -7.99 9.94 -0.87
C PRO A 99 -8.73 8.61 -0.74
N TYR A 100 -9.80 8.59 0.05
CA TYR A 100 -10.68 7.42 0.20
C TYR A 100 -11.39 7.03 -1.09
N GLU A 101 -11.62 8.01 -1.97
CA GLU A 101 -12.24 7.82 -3.28
C GLU A 101 -11.32 8.33 -4.39
N MET A 102 -11.21 7.55 -5.46
CA MET A 102 -10.47 7.91 -6.66
C MET A 102 -11.42 8.05 -7.83
N ARG A 103 -11.14 9.04 -8.68
CA ARG A 103 -11.90 9.33 -9.90
C ARG A 103 -11.29 8.56 -11.07
N PRO A 104 -12.07 8.30 -12.13
CA PRO A 104 -11.52 7.80 -13.39
C PRO A 104 -10.50 8.76 -14.00
N ALA A 105 -9.57 8.21 -14.80
CA ALA A 105 -8.59 8.97 -15.59
C ALA A 105 -7.72 9.93 -14.77
N ALA A 106 -7.38 9.58 -13.52
CA ALA A 106 -6.73 10.48 -12.58
C ALA A 106 -5.42 9.90 -12.03
N LYS A 107 -4.56 10.80 -11.55
CA LYS A 107 -3.28 10.48 -10.95
C LYS A 107 -3.25 10.97 -9.52
N TYR A 108 -2.82 10.10 -8.63
CA TYR A 108 -2.72 10.34 -7.21
C TYR A 108 -1.31 10.05 -6.73
N ARG A 109 -0.89 10.80 -5.73
CA ARG A 109 0.30 10.54 -4.94
C ARG A 109 -0.07 10.74 -3.48
N GLY A 110 0.29 9.79 -2.65
CA GLY A 110 0.03 9.89 -1.22
C GLY A 110 0.78 8.82 -0.46
N GLU A 111 0.43 8.74 0.82
CA GLU A 111 1.03 7.81 1.77
C GLU A 111 -0.04 6.87 2.33
N VAL A 112 0.37 5.63 2.63
CA VAL A 112 -0.45 4.63 3.33
C VAL A 112 0.32 4.19 4.56
N THR A 113 -0.37 4.17 5.71
CA THR A 113 0.24 3.80 7.00
C THR A 113 -0.23 2.43 7.44
N LEU A 114 0.72 1.57 7.82
CA LEU A 114 0.47 0.21 8.31
C LEU A 114 1.21 0.00 9.63
N ASP A 115 0.69 -0.85 10.51
CA ASP A 115 1.41 -1.33 11.68
C ASP A 115 1.77 -2.80 11.43
N THR A 116 2.93 -3.23 11.93
CA THR A 116 3.41 -4.60 11.75
C THR A 116 4.24 -4.99 12.97
N ALA A 117 4.31 -6.28 13.31
CA ALA A 117 5.29 -6.75 14.28
C ALA A 117 6.67 -7.02 13.65
N ASN A 118 6.75 -6.98 12.31
CA ASN A 118 7.93 -7.38 11.56
C ASN A 118 8.77 -6.19 11.17
N THR A 119 10.04 -6.20 11.54
CA THR A 119 11.03 -5.22 11.06
C THR A 119 11.54 -5.54 9.65
N LYS A 120 11.30 -6.76 9.17
CA LYS A 120 11.70 -7.28 7.86
C LYS A 120 10.77 -8.38 7.39
N GLY A 121 10.61 -8.54 6.08
CA GLY A 121 9.68 -9.49 5.48
C GLY A 121 9.18 -9.05 4.12
N GLN A 122 7.95 -9.43 3.78
CA GLN A 122 7.28 -9.05 2.54
C GLN A 122 6.02 -8.23 2.81
N LEU A 123 5.87 -7.13 2.10
CA LEU A 123 4.65 -6.34 2.03
C LEU A 123 3.82 -6.86 0.86
N ILE A 124 2.56 -7.21 1.10
CA ILE A 124 1.65 -7.78 0.11
C ILE A 124 0.49 -6.80 -0.15
N LEU A 125 0.14 -6.59 -1.42
CA LEU A 125 -1.06 -5.87 -1.84
C LEU A 125 -2.10 -6.84 -2.42
N SER A 126 -3.24 -6.99 -1.76
CA SER A 126 -4.41 -7.78 -2.19
C SER A 126 -4.07 -9.18 -2.73
N ASN A 127 -3.03 -9.84 -2.19
CA ASN A 127 -2.48 -11.13 -2.65
C ASN A 127 -1.95 -11.16 -4.10
N LEU A 128 -1.88 -10.02 -4.78
CA LEU A 128 -1.46 -9.91 -6.17
C LEU A 128 0.04 -9.61 -6.27
N PHE A 129 0.52 -8.65 -5.48
CA PHE A 129 1.88 -8.13 -5.55
C PHE A 129 2.57 -8.22 -4.20
N ALA A 130 3.89 -8.39 -4.23
CA ALA A 130 4.72 -8.37 -3.04
C ALA A 130 5.96 -7.49 -3.23
N TRP A 131 6.46 -6.91 -2.14
CA TRP A 131 7.73 -6.19 -2.07
C TRP A 131 8.49 -6.62 -0.81
N ASP A 132 9.79 -6.85 -0.91
CA ASP A 132 10.60 -7.10 0.28
C ASP A 132 10.85 -5.80 1.05
N TYR A 133 10.90 -5.88 2.39
CA TYR A 133 11.27 -4.77 3.26
C TYR A 133 12.10 -5.25 4.47
N PRO A 134 12.95 -4.40 5.08
CA PRO A 134 13.38 -3.12 4.53
C PRO A 134 14.21 -3.40 3.27
N ILE A 135 14.16 -2.48 2.31
CA ILE A 135 14.92 -2.62 1.07
C ILE A 135 16.40 -2.53 1.46
N ARG A 136 17.13 -3.64 1.39
CA ARG A 136 18.59 -3.61 1.53
C ARG A 136 19.14 -2.83 0.34
N ALA A 137 19.91 -1.78 0.63
CA ALA A 137 20.64 -1.01 -0.37
C ALA A 137 21.66 -1.89 -1.12
#